data_AF-A0AAJ7FT34-F1
#
_entry.id   AF-A0AAJ7FT34-F1
#
_cell.length_a   1.000
_cell.length_b   1.000
_cell.length_c   1.000
_cell.angle_alpha   90.00
_cell.angle_beta   90.00
_cell.angle_gamma   90.00
#
_symmetry.space_group_name_H-M   'P 1'
#
loop_
_entity.id
_entity.type
_entity.pdbx_description
1 polymer ?
#
loop_
_entity_poly.entity_id
_entity_poly.type
_entity_poly.pdbx_seq_one_letter_code
_entity_poly.pdbx_strand_id
1 'polypeptide(L)'
;MFQRFCAINKIYVTPFEQIFKDSYDTIHRLDTNKLRNVSKFFAHLLFTDSISWEVLSCVKLNEEDTTSSSRIFIKILFQELSEYLGLSKLNQRVKDPTLEEAFEGLFPRDNPKNTRFAINFFTSIGLGGLTDELREHLKSRPKSTPITDVAEANNESMNENSSSTTSGSNSSSSSSVSSTDSSDTGGV
;
A
#
# COMPACT_ATOMS: atom_id res chain seq x y z
N MET A 1 -3.93 -43.12 -8.51
CA MET A 1 -2.47 -43.23 -8.68
C MET A 1 -1.82 -41.83 -8.72
N PHE A 2 -2.00 -41.00 -7.67
CA PHE A 2 -1.41 -39.64 -7.58
C PHE A 2 -1.00 -39.25 -6.15
N GLN A 3 -1.23 -40.12 -5.17
CA GLN A 3 -1.07 -39.78 -3.75
C GLN A 3 0.35 -40.02 -3.22
N ARG A 4 1.20 -40.70 -3.98
CA ARG A 4 2.59 -41.01 -3.61
C ARG A 4 3.66 -40.13 -4.25
N PHE A 5 3.30 -39.25 -5.19
CA PHE A 5 4.24 -38.29 -5.79
C PHE A 5 4.18 -36.88 -5.17
N CYS A 6 3.15 -36.55 -4.37
CA CYS A 6 3.07 -35.27 -3.65
C CYS A 6 3.89 -35.20 -2.35
N ALA A 7 4.58 -36.27 -1.94
CA ALA A 7 5.30 -36.31 -0.67
C ALA A 7 6.75 -35.79 -0.75
N ILE A 8 7.29 -35.56 -1.94
CA ILE A 8 8.72 -35.21 -2.12
C ILE A 8 8.95 -33.69 -2.04
N ASN A 9 7.94 -32.85 -2.29
CA ASN A 9 8.08 -31.38 -2.19
C ASN A 9 7.61 -30.79 -0.85
N LYS A 10 6.64 -31.38 -0.15
CA LYS A 10 6.08 -30.80 1.11
C LYS A 10 7.06 -30.74 2.28
N ILE A 11 8.10 -31.57 2.30
CA ILE A 11 9.09 -31.60 3.39
C ILE A 11 9.89 -30.29 3.43
N TYR A 12 10.14 -29.67 2.28
CA TYR A 12 10.92 -28.43 2.18
C TYR A 12 10.06 -27.17 2.25
N VAL A 13 8.76 -27.27 1.94
CA VAL A 13 7.83 -26.13 2.01
C VAL A 13 7.81 -25.53 3.42
N THR A 14 7.53 -26.32 4.45
CA THR A 14 7.45 -25.81 5.83
C THR A 14 8.75 -25.15 6.32
N PRO A 15 9.95 -25.72 6.10
CA PRO A 15 11.20 -25.01 6.37
C PRO A 15 11.35 -23.69 5.61
N PHE A 16 11.00 -23.61 4.33
CA PHE A 16 11.09 -22.36 3.57
C PHE A 16 10.09 -21.32 4.06
N GLU A 17 8.89 -21.73 4.47
CA GLU A 17 7.89 -20.85 5.09
C GLU A 17 8.38 -20.32 6.44
N GLN A 18 9.05 -21.14 7.24
CA GLN A 18 9.68 -20.70 8.48
C GLN A 18 10.83 -19.71 8.21
N ILE A 19 11.67 -20.00 7.21
CA ILE A 19 12.74 -19.09 6.79
C ILE A 19 12.17 -17.74 6.34
N PHE A 20 11.02 -17.72 5.66
CA PHE A 20 10.34 -16.47 5.31
C PHE A 20 10.00 -15.66 6.57
N LYS A 21 9.34 -16.29 7.54
CA LYS A 21 8.93 -15.64 8.81
C LYS A 21 10.15 -15.13 9.59
N ASP A 22 11.16 -15.97 9.79
CA ASP A 22 12.39 -15.61 10.50
C ASP A 22 13.15 -14.47 9.79
N SER A 23 13.17 -14.50 8.46
CA SER A 23 13.80 -13.44 7.65
C SER A 23 13.04 -12.11 7.75
N TYR A 24 11.71 -12.17 7.80
CA TYR A 24 10.88 -10.98 7.96
C TYR A 24 10.99 -10.39 9.37
N ASP A 25 11.03 -11.23 10.41
CA ASP A 25 11.18 -10.78 11.80
C ASP A 25 12.54 -10.07 12.02
N THR A 26 13.59 -10.56 11.37
CA THR A 26 14.94 -9.99 11.48
C THR A 26 15.29 -8.97 10.39
N ILE A 27 14.30 -8.53 9.61
CA ILE A 27 14.51 -7.73 8.39
C ILE A 27 15.15 -6.37 8.63
N HIS A 28 14.87 -5.77 9.79
CA HIS A 28 15.42 -4.50 10.23
C HIS A 28 16.95 -4.54 10.41
N ARG A 29 17.54 -5.74 10.54
CA ARG A 29 18.98 -5.94 10.69
C ARG A 29 19.71 -6.10 9.36
N LEU A 30 18.98 -6.27 8.26
CA LEU A 30 19.55 -6.49 6.93
C LEU A 30 19.87 -5.16 6.26
N ASP A 31 21.02 -5.10 5.59
CA ASP A 31 21.39 -3.99 4.72
C ASP A 31 20.59 -4.00 3.41
N THR A 32 20.51 -2.83 2.75
CA THR A 32 19.68 -2.61 1.56
C THR A 32 19.95 -3.60 0.42
N ASN A 33 21.21 -4.03 0.22
CA ASN A 33 21.55 -4.98 -0.83
C ASN A 33 21.03 -6.38 -0.51
N LYS A 34 21.18 -6.83 0.75
CA LYS A 34 20.58 -8.09 1.19
C LYS A 34 19.06 -8.05 1.13
N LEU A 35 18.42 -6.95 1.52
CA LEU A 35 16.97 -6.79 1.38
C LEU A 35 16.52 -7.01 -0.06
N ARG A 36 17.19 -6.39 -1.04
CA ARG A 36 16.89 -6.61 -2.46
C ARG A 36 16.98 -8.07 -2.88
N ASN A 37 18.05 -8.74 -2.50
CA ASN A 37 18.27 -10.13 -2.88
C ASN A 37 17.23 -11.06 -2.24
N VAL A 38 16.95 -10.87 -0.95
CA VAL A 38 15.99 -11.69 -0.20
C VAL A 38 14.55 -11.45 -0.69
N SER A 39 14.17 -10.20 -0.97
CA SER A 39 12.86 -9.89 -1.57
C SER A 39 12.65 -10.55 -2.92
N LYS A 40 13.64 -10.44 -3.83
CA LYS A 40 13.59 -11.08 -5.16
C LYS A 40 13.49 -12.60 -5.05
N PHE A 41 14.26 -13.20 -4.13
CA PHE A 41 14.22 -14.63 -3.89
C PHE A 41 12.84 -15.10 -3.44
N PHE A 42 12.23 -14.44 -2.45
CA PHE A 42 10.89 -14.81 -1.99
C PHE A 42 9.79 -14.51 -3.01
N ALA A 43 9.93 -13.44 -3.81
CA ALA A 43 9.02 -13.17 -4.92
C ALA A 43 9.01 -14.35 -5.91
N HIS A 44 10.18 -14.89 -6.25
CA HIS A 44 10.30 -16.04 -7.14
C HIS A 44 9.68 -17.31 -6.52
N LEU A 45 9.90 -17.56 -5.23
CA LEU A 45 9.30 -18.71 -4.53
C LEU A 45 7.77 -18.64 -4.50
N LEU A 46 7.20 -17.46 -4.26
CA LEU A 46 5.74 -17.24 -4.28
C LEU A 46 5.16 -17.34 -5.69
N PHE A 47 5.84 -16.78 -6.70
CA PHE A 47 5.41 -16.84 -8.10
C PHE A 47 5.38 -18.27 -8.64
N THR A 48 6.38 -19.08 -8.28
CA THR A 48 6.48 -20.48 -8.71
C THR A 48 5.63 -21.44 -7.88
N ASP A 49 4.82 -20.93 -6.96
CA ASP A 49 4.03 -21.71 -5.99
C ASP A 49 4.91 -22.74 -5.21
N SER A 50 6.18 -22.39 -4.96
CA SER A 50 7.14 -23.20 -4.18
C SER A 50 6.91 -23.09 -2.67
N ILE A 51 6.28 -22.00 -2.22
CA ILE A 51 5.82 -21.77 -0.84
C ILE A 51 4.39 -21.25 -0.85
N SER A 52 3.64 -21.48 0.23
CA SER A 52 2.29 -20.94 0.35
C SER A 52 2.30 -19.41 0.45
N TRP A 53 1.30 -18.75 -0.13
CA TRP A 53 1.09 -17.32 0.03
C TRP A 53 0.65 -16.95 1.46
N GLU A 54 0.24 -17.94 2.26
CA GLU A 54 -0.08 -17.78 3.68
C GLU A 54 1.08 -17.23 4.52
N VAL A 55 2.32 -17.36 4.05
CA VAL A 55 3.49 -16.76 4.73
C VAL A 55 3.40 -15.24 4.84
N LEU A 56 2.62 -14.59 3.99
CA LEU A 56 2.41 -13.14 4.03
C LEU A 56 1.60 -12.68 5.25
N SER A 57 0.96 -13.60 5.98
CA SER A 57 0.22 -13.30 7.23
C SER A 57 1.07 -12.62 8.31
N CYS A 58 2.39 -12.83 8.34
CA CYS A 58 3.28 -12.15 9.28
C CYS A 58 3.57 -10.69 8.91
N VAL A 59 3.22 -10.28 7.67
CA VAL A 59 3.51 -8.96 7.14
C VAL A 59 2.36 -8.01 7.47
N LYS A 60 2.67 -6.94 8.19
CA LYS A 60 1.72 -5.87 8.54
C LYS A 60 2.14 -4.57 7.89
N LEU A 61 1.17 -3.87 7.31
CA LEU A 61 1.34 -2.60 6.61
C LEU A 61 0.54 -1.50 7.32
N ASN A 62 1.08 -1.03 8.44
CA ASN A 62 0.55 0.07 9.24
C ASN A 62 1.67 1.05 9.65
N GLU A 63 1.33 2.18 10.25
CA GLU A 63 2.33 3.19 10.61
C GLU A 63 3.24 2.74 11.77
N GLU A 64 2.70 1.97 12.71
CA GLU A 64 3.36 1.59 13.97
C GLU A 64 4.35 0.42 13.81
N ASP A 65 3.98 -0.64 13.08
CA ASP A 65 4.78 -1.87 12.97
C ASP A 65 5.71 -1.86 11.73
N THR A 66 5.48 -0.96 10.76
CA THR A 66 6.24 -0.98 9.50
C THR A 66 7.50 -0.11 9.56
N THR A 67 8.65 -0.77 9.74
CA THR A 67 9.98 -0.12 9.65
C THR A 67 10.39 0.25 8.23
N SER A 68 11.39 1.12 8.07
CA SER A 68 11.97 1.46 6.75
C SER A 68 12.45 0.23 5.97
N SER A 69 13.06 -0.75 6.65
CA SER A 69 13.52 -2.00 6.02
C SER A 69 12.33 -2.85 5.54
N SER A 70 11.27 -2.95 6.35
CA SER A 70 10.03 -3.64 5.97
C SER A 70 9.40 -2.99 4.74
N ARG A 71 9.35 -1.65 4.66
CA ARG A 71 8.84 -0.92 3.49
C ARG A 71 9.64 -1.24 2.21
N ILE A 72 10.98 -1.25 2.31
CA ILE A 72 11.85 -1.58 1.18
C ILE A 72 11.59 -3.02 0.72
N PHE A 73 11.47 -3.95 1.66
CA PHE A 73 11.20 -5.35 1.35
C PHE A 73 9.86 -5.56 0.65
N ILE A 74 8.77 -5.05 1.22
CA ILE A 74 7.42 -5.18 0.66
C ILE A 74 7.37 -4.53 -0.72
N LYS A 75 8.00 -3.35 -0.89
CA LYS A 75 8.10 -2.67 -2.18
C LYS A 75 8.72 -3.57 -3.24
N ILE A 76 9.89 -4.14 -2.96
CA ILE A 76 10.61 -4.96 -3.95
C ILE A 76 9.86 -6.27 -4.20
N LEU A 77 9.35 -6.91 -3.15
CA LEU A 77 8.58 -8.15 -3.25
C LEU A 77 7.38 -7.99 -4.21
N PHE A 78 6.55 -6.97 -4.01
CA PHE A 78 5.36 -6.75 -4.82
C PHE A 78 5.68 -6.23 -6.22
N GLN A 79 6.74 -5.43 -6.39
CA GLN A 79 7.20 -5.01 -7.72
C GLN A 79 7.63 -6.23 -8.55
N GLU A 80 8.43 -7.13 -8.00
CA GLU A 80 8.85 -8.36 -8.67
C GLU A 80 7.67 -9.29 -8.97
N LEU A 81 6.76 -9.49 -8.01
CA LEU A 81 5.54 -10.28 -8.25
C LEU A 81 4.68 -9.70 -9.38
N SER A 82 4.58 -8.38 -9.45
CA SER A 82 3.84 -7.70 -10.53
C SER A 82 4.53 -7.85 -11.88
N GLU A 83 5.87 -7.97 -11.90
CA GLU A 83 6.65 -8.21 -13.11
C GLU A 83 6.50 -9.67 -13.60
N TYR A 84 6.48 -10.65 -12.71
CA TYR A 84 6.28 -12.07 -13.07
C TYR A 84 4.84 -12.39 -13.50
N LEU A 85 3.84 -11.91 -12.76
CA LEU A 85 2.43 -12.29 -12.98
C LEU A 85 1.67 -11.28 -13.85
N GLY A 86 2.08 -10.01 -13.83
CA GLY A 86 1.26 -8.89 -14.26
C GLY A 86 0.26 -8.46 -13.19
N LEU A 87 -0.13 -7.18 -13.23
CA LEU A 87 -1.01 -6.56 -12.24
C LEU A 87 -2.38 -7.24 -12.15
N SER A 88 -2.97 -7.65 -13.28
CA SER A 88 -4.30 -8.27 -13.30
C SER A 88 -4.34 -9.63 -12.60
N LYS A 89 -3.35 -10.49 -12.84
CA LYS A 89 -3.27 -11.82 -12.19
C LYS A 89 -2.91 -11.69 -10.72
N LEU A 90 -2.02 -10.76 -10.38
CA LEU A 90 -1.69 -10.46 -8.99
C LEU A 90 -2.92 -9.99 -8.21
N ASN A 91 -3.75 -9.12 -8.81
CA ASN A 91 -4.99 -8.66 -8.20
C ASN A 91 -6.00 -9.81 -7.98
N GLN A 92 -6.09 -10.76 -8.92
CA GLN A 92 -6.92 -11.96 -8.74
C GLN A 92 -6.42 -12.83 -7.57
N ARG A 93 -5.11 -13.02 -7.42
CA ARG A 93 -4.52 -13.78 -6.31
C ARG A 93 -4.70 -13.10 -4.96
N VAL A 94 -4.55 -11.78 -4.89
CA VAL A 94 -4.76 -11.01 -3.64
C VAL A 94 -6.24 -11.05 -3.18
N LYS A 95 -7.18 -11.22 -4.12
CA LYS A 95 -8.62 -11.31 -3.86
C LYS A 95 -9.12 -12.74 -3.63
N ASP A 96 -8.23 -13.72 -3.54
CA ASP A 96 -8.62 -15.10 -3.30
C ASP A 96 -9.18 -15.25 -1.87
N PRO A 97 -10.44 -15.70 -1.70
CA PRO A 97 -11.04 -15.86 -0.37
C PRO A 97 -10.27 -16.81 0.55
N THR A 98 -9.53 -17.78 -0.01
CA THR A 98 -8.75 -18.71 0.83
C THR A 98 -7.51 -18.07 1.44
N LEU A 99 -7.07 -16.92 0.91
CA LEU A 99 -5.88 -16.20 1.35
C LEU A 99 -6.21 -14.88 2.06
N GLU A 100 -7.49 -14.63 2.34
CA GLU A 100 -7.95 -13.37 2.95
C GLU A 100 -7.22 -13.07 4.28
N GLU A 101 -7.08 -14.09 5.15
CA GLU A 101 -6.35 -13.97 6.42
C GLU A 101 -4.85 -13.66 6.21
N ALA A 102 -4.25 -14.17 5.13
CA ALA A 102 -2.85 -13.91 4.82
C ALA A 102 -2.60 -12.47 4.34
N PHE A 103 -3.62 -11.85 3.76
CA PHE A 103 -3.55 -10.50 3.21
C PHE A 103 -4.13 -9.42 4.13
N GLU A 104 -4.78 -9.80 5.24
CA GLU A 104 -5.38 -8.86 6.19
C GLU A 104 -4.39 -7.81 6.69
N GLY A 105 -3.14 -8.23 6.98
CA GLY A 105 -2.08 -7.32 7.41
C GLY A 105 -1.59 -6.36 6.32
N LEU A 106 -1.67 -6.76 5.04
CA LEU A 106 -1.23 -5.97 3.88
C LEU A 106 -2.32 -5.04 3.35
N PHE A 107 -3.58 -5.45 3.45
CA PHE A 107 -4.76 -4.71 2.99
C PHE A 107 -5.75 -4.49 4.14
N PRO A 108 -5.36 -3.74 5.19
CA PRO A 108 -6.17 -3.56 6.39
C PRO A 108 -7.48 -2.80 6.12
N ARG A 109 -8.61 -3.36 6.55
CA ARG A 109 -9.97 -2.77 6.45
C ARG A 109 -10.56 -2.32 7.78
N ASP A 110 -9.82 -2.53 8.87
CA ASP A 110 -10.20 -2.27 10.25
C ASP A 110 -10.25 -0.75 10.54
N ASN A 111 -9.10 -0.08 10.42
CA ASN A 111 -8.87 1.29 10.81
C ASN A 111 -8.63 2.15 9.56
N PRO A 112 -9.39 3.26 9.37
CA PRO A 112 -9.20 4.12 8.21
C PRO A 112 -7.79 4.70 8.08
N LYS A 113 -7.03 4.84 9.19
CA LYS A 113 -5.62 5.25 9.14
C LYS A 113 -4.76 4.19 8.45
N ASN A 114 -4.87 2.93 8.86
CA ASN A 114 -4.13 1.81 8.27
C ASN A 114 -4.52 1.61 6.80
N THR A 115 -5.81 1.69 6.49
CA THR A 115 -6.30 1.60 5.11
C THR A 115 -5.71 2.69 4.21
N ARG A 116 -5.65 3.96 4.69
CA ARG A 116 -5.01 5.05 3.94
C ARG A 116 -3.51 4.83 3.78
N PHE A 117 -2.85 4.34 4.82
CA PHE A 117 -1.43 4.02 4.78
C PHE A 117 -1.13 2.97 3.70
N ALA A 118 -1.90 1.88 3.65
CA ALA A 118 -1.77 0.84 2.63
C ALA A 118 -2.02 1.38 1.21
N ILE A 119 -3.08 2.17 1.00
CA ILE A 119 -3.36 2.81 -0.30
C ILE A 119 -2.19 3.71 -0.72
N ASN A 120 -1.69 4.56 0.17
CA ASN A 120 -0.58 5.47 -0.12
C ASN A 120 0.72 4.69 -0.41
N PHE A 121 0.97 3.61 0.32
CA PHE A 121 2.12 2.75 0.07
C PHE A 121 2.06 2.12 -1.32
N PHE A 122 0.99 1.39 -1.65
CA PHE A 122 0.87 0.70 -2.95
C PHE A 122 0.81 1.67 -4.13
N THR A 123 0.21 2.86 -3.97
CA THR A 123 0.25 3.90 -5.00
C THR A 123 1.66 4.46 -5.20
N SER A 124 2.41 4.71 -4.13
CA SER A 124 3.79 5.23 -4.21
C SER A 124 4.77 4.29 -4.91
N ILE A 125 4.52 2.97 -4.87
CA ILE A 125 5.36 1.95 -5.54
C ILE A 125 4.88 1.62 -6.96
N GLY A 126 3.81 2.25 -7.44
CA GLY A 126 3.26 2.05 -8.79
C GLY A 126 2.23 0.93 -8.92
N LEU A 127 1.74 0.36 -7.81
CA LEU A 127 0.82 -0.77 -7.76
C LEU A 127 -0.57 -0.38 -7.21
N GLY A 128 -1.02 0.84 -7.50
CA GLY A 128 -2.27 1.39 -6.97
C GLY A 128 -3.52 0.56 -7.29
N GLY A 129 -3.53 -0.17 -8.41
CA GLY A 129 -4.65 -1.03 -8.82
C GLY A 129 -4.91 -2.24 -7.90
N LEU A 130 -3.98 -2.58 -7.01
CA LEU A 130 -4.22 -3.59 -5.97
C LEU A 130 -5.11 -3.07 -4.84
N THR A 131 -5.31 -1.74 -4.76
CA THR A 131 -6.01 -1.09 -3.63
C THR A 131 -7.37 -0.51 -3.99
N ASP A 132 -7.92 -0.85 -5.14
CA ASP A 132 -9.21 -0.30 -5.61
C ASP A 132 -10.36 -0.62 -4.64
N GLU A 133 -10.39 -1.81 -4.07
CA GLU A 133 -11.42 -2.22 -3.10
C GLU A 133 -11.28 -1.47 -1.77
N LEU A 134 -10.04 -1.25 -1.29
CA LEU A 134 -9.79 -0.43 -0.09
C LEU A 134 -10.27 1.02 -0.29
N ARG A 135 -10.10 1.57 -1.50
CA ARG A 135 -10.58 2.91 -1.85
C ARG A 135 -12.09 2.99 -1.85
N GLU A 136 -12.77 1.95 -2.33
CA GLU A 136 -14.22 1.83 -2.26
C GLU A 136 -14.70 1.72 -0.81
N HIS A 137 -14.03 0.88 -0.01
CA HIS A 137 -14.32 0.70 1.42
C HIS A 137 -14.15 1.99 2.25
N LEU A 138 -13.22 2.88 1.87
CA LEU A 138 -13.10 4.21 2.48
C LEU A 138 -14.14 5.21 2.00
N LYS A 139 -14.69 5.04 0.79
CA LYS A 139 -15.75 5.91 0.25
C LYS A 139 -17.13 5.55 0.79
N SER A 140 -17.38 4.28 1.06
CA SER A 140 -18.65 3.78 1.61
C SER A 140 -18.84 4.15 3.09
N ARG A 141 -17.75 4.42 3.83
CA ARG A 141 -17.82 5.00 5.16
C ARG A 141 -18.18 6.49 5.07
N PRO A 142 -19.15 7.00 5.86
CA PRO A 142 -19.46 8.42 5.89
C PRO A 142 -18.22 9.20 6.31
N LYS A 143 -17.71 10.06 5.42
CA LYS A 143 -16.57 10.93 5.70
C LYS A 143 -16.94 11.85 6.86
N SER A 144 -16.25 11.73 7.99
CA SER A 144 -16.14 12.85 8.91
C SER A 144 -15.46 13.98 8.13
N THR A 145 -16.20 15.07 7.93
CA THR A 145 -15.76 16.30 7.26
C THR A 145 -14.39 16.74 7.78
N PRO A 146 -13.45 17.11 6.89
CA PRO A 146 -12.19 17.73 7.31
C PRO A 146 -12.48 19.10 7.91
N ILE A 147 -12.08 19.30 9.17
CA ILE A 147 -11.99 20.63 9.78
C ILE A 147 -10.80 21.31 9.12
N THR A 148 -11.07 22.44 8.47
CA THR A 148 -10.11 23.34 7.84
C THR A 148 -9.11 23.86 8.87
N ASP A 149 -7.81 23.78 8.57
CA ASP A 149 -6.77 24.49 9.31
C ASP A 149 -6.98 26.01 9.15
N VAL A 150 -7.40 26.66 10.22
CA VAL A 150 -7.16 28.09 10.48
C VAL A 150 -6.74 28.24 11.94
N ALA A 151 -5.69 29.03 12.14
CA ALA A 151 -4.99 29.25 13.39
C ALA A 151 -5.85 29.92 14.49
N GLU A 152 -5.33 29.74 15.72
CA GLU A 152 -5.55 30.52 16.95
C GLU A 152 -6.81 30.33 17.82
N ALA A 153 -6.52 29.76 19.00
CA ALA A 153 -6.94 30.16 20.35
C ALA A 153 -8.42 30.13 20.80
N ASN A 154 -8.58 29.46 21.94
CA ASN A 154 -9.56 29.67 23.03
C ASN A 154 -10.99 29.05 22.95
N ASN A 155 -11.23 28.26 24.01
CA ASN A 155 -12.43 28.11 24.84
C ASN A 155 -13.76 27.53 24.30
N GLU A 156 -14.18 26.49 25.05
CA GLU A 156 -15.51 26.26 25.62
C GLU A 156 -16.76 26.14 24.73
N SER A 157 -17.28 24.91 24.74
CA SER A 157 -18.67 24.51 25.00
C SER A 157 -19.83 24.93 24.07
N MET A 158 -20.63 23.89 23.79
CA MET A 158 -22.08 23.87 23.59
C MET A 158 -22.70 24.57 22.37
N ASN A 159 -23.21 23.69 21.49
CA ASN A 159 -24.58 23.66 20.96
C ASN A 159 -25.20 24.99 20.51
N GLU A 160 -25.49 25.14 19.22
CA GLU A 160 -26.81 25.59 18.77
C GLU A 160 -27.06 25.41 17.26
N ASN A 161 -28.35 25.29 16.99
CA ASN A 161 -29.04 24.91 15.76
C ASN A 161 -29.20 26.08 14.78
N SER A 162 -29.19 25.80 13.47
CA SER A 162 -30.04 26.41 12.40
C SER A 162 -29.49 26.02 11.02
N SER A 163 -30.24 25.30 10.17
CA SER A 163 -31.16 25.84 9.13
C SER A 163 -30.57 27.06 8.40
N SER A 164 -30.50 27.17 7.08
CA SER A 164 -31.14 26.48 5.97
C SER A 164 -30.65 27.19 4.69
N THR A 165 -30.40 26.41 3.64
CA THR A 165 -30.71 26.67 2.23
C THR A 165 -30.43 28.03 1.54
N THR A 166 -30.00 27.88 0.27
CA THR A 166 -30.10 28.82 -0.86
C THR A 166 -29.13 30.01 -0.79
N SER A 167 -28.54 30.55 -1.84
CA SER A 167 -28.50 30.33 -3.30
C SER A 167 -27.60 31.46 -3.82
N GLY A 168 -27.07 31.36 -5.03
CA GLY A 168 -26.74 32.57 -5.79
C GLY A 168 -25.33 32.61 -6.36
N SER A 169 -25.31 32.31 -7.65
CA SER A 169 -24.28 32.49 -8.66
C SER A 169 -23.82 33.94 -8.91
N ASN A 170 -22.71 34.03 -9.67
CA ASN A 170 -22.15 35.14 -10.48
C ASN A 170 -20.88 35.76 -9.89
N SER A 171 -19.84 36.13 -10.65
CA SER A 171 -19.53 36.03 -12.08
C SER A 171 -18.09 36.57 -12.24
N SER A 172 -17.33 35.97 -13.15
CA SER A 172 -16.20 36.51 -13.94
C SER A 172 -15.59 37.88 -13.60
N SER A 173 -14.26 37.91 -13.48
CA SER A 173 -13.45 38.98 -14.05
C SER A 173 -12.12 38.45 -14.60
N SER A 174 -11.89 38.77 -15.86
CA SER A 174 -10.68 38.54 -16.65
C SER A 174 -9.73 39.72 -16.51
N SER A 175 -8.42 39.46 -16.43
CA SER A 175 -7.41 40.41 -16.90
C SER A 175 -6.16 39.67 -17.40
N SER A 176 -5.95 39.81 -18.69
CA SER A 176 -4.79 39.42 -19.48
C SER A 176 -3.90 40.63 -19.72
N VAL A 177 -2.57 40.51 -19.56
CA VAL A 177 -1.50 41.29 -20.21
C VAL A 177 -0.16 40.59 -19.90
N SER A 178 0.46 39.86 -20.82
CA SER A 178 1.30 40.24 -21.97
C SER A 178 2.81 40.29 -21.66
N SER A 179 3.54 39.56 -22.53
CA SER A 179 4.95 39.16 -22.54
C SER A 179 5.98 40.26 -22.79
N THR A 180 7.25 39.99 -22.44
CA THR A 180 8.52 40.23 -23.19
C THR A 180 9.72 40.05 -22.23
N ASP A 181 10.97 39.77 -22.57
CA ASP A 181 11.72 38.91 -23.52
C ASP A 181 13.21 39.21 -23.21
N SER A 182 14.11 38.21 -23.34
CA SER A 182 15.57 38.34 -23.59
C SER A 182 16.46 38.97 -22.51
N SER A 183 17.75 38.67 -22.36
CA SER A 183 18.72 37.69 -22.87
C SER A 183 20.02 38.03 -22.10
N ASP A 184 20.83 37.08 -21.64
CA ASP A 184 22.28 37.32 -21.63
C ASP A 184 23.09 36.03 -21.70
N THR A 185 24.02 36.04 -22.66
CA THR A 185 24.96 34.98 -23.02
C THR A 185 26.32 35.65 -23.21
N GLY A 186 27.32 35.15 -22.49
CA GLY A 186 28.74 35.46 -22.68
C GLY A 186 29.47 35.22 -21.36
N GLY A 187 30.54 34.42 -21.24
CA GLY A 187 31.45 33.89 -22.23
C GLY A 187 32.86 34.12 -21.71
N VAL A 188 33.59 33.05 -21.40
CA VAL A 188 35.02 32.76 -21.65
C VAL A 188 35.33 31.35 -21.19
#